data_AF-A0A7W0PU86-F1
#
_entry.id   AF-A0A7W0PU86-F1
#
_cell.length_a   1.000
_cell.length_b   1.000
_cell.length_c   1.000
_cell.angle_alpha   90.00
_cell.angle_beta   90.00
_cell.angle_gamma   90.00
#
_symmetry.space_group_name_H-M   'P 1'
#
loop_
_entity.id
_entity.type
_entity.pdbx_description
1 polymer ?
#
loop_
_entity_poly.entity_id
_entity_poly.type
_entity_poly.pdbx_seq_one_letter_code
_entity_poly.pdbx_strand_id
1 'polypeptide(L)'
;MLNLVRIGVTAIVLAAVLASTALAAAPAKGGTYEGTLHASGVAALTKQVLIKVAASGKSARVTWSCGVGRGKSTLQFPIKADGTFKAYSNTGSLTVWSFIGRFASKQRARAVLHLNATCDGKGGTLNLALEA
;
A
#
# COMPACT_ATOMS: atom_id res chain seq x y z
N MET A 1 -24.86 -25.58 63.33
CA MET A 1 -23.73 -25.30 62.43
C MET A 1 -24.11 -25.77 61.04
N LEU A 2 -24.53 -24.86 60.16
CA LEU A 2 -24.90 -25.14 58.77
C LEU A 2 -24.13 -24.17 57.85
N ASN A 3 -23.42 -24.74 56.87
CA ASN A 3 -22.66 -24.05 55.84
C ASN A 3 -23.56 -23.28 54.88
N LEU A 4 -23.21 -22.03 54.56
CA LEU A 4 -23.68 -21.32 53.37
C LEU A 4 -22.49 -20.58 52.76
N VAL A 5 -21.84 -21.26 51.81
CA VAL A 5 -20.76 -20.73 50.98
C VAL A 5 -21.35 -19.63 50.08
N ARG A 6 -20.85 -18.41 50.23
CA ARG A 6 -21.25 -17.25 49.44
C ARG A 6 -20.73 -17.39 48.01
N ILE A 7 -21.67 -17.38 47.06
CA ILE A 7 -21.46 -17.36 45.62
C ILE A 7 -20.77 -16.03 45.26
N GLY A 8 -19.46 -16.10 45.01
CA GLY A 8 -18.65 -14.97 44.54
C GLY A 8 -18.67 -14.89 43.02
N VAL A 9 -19.41 -13.92 42.50
CA VAL A 9 -19.52 -13.56 41.08
C VAL A 9 -18.13 -13.35 40.47
N THR A 10 -17.70 -14.25 39.59
CA THR A 10 -16.46 -14.10 38.83
C THR A 10 -16.75 -13.22 37.61
N ALA A 11 -16.26 -11.98 37.65
CA ALA A 11 -16.41 -11.02 36.57
C ALA A 11 -15.69 -11.51 35.31
N ILE A 12 -16.46 -11.71 34.23
CA ILE A 12 -15.94 -11.98 32.88
C ILE A 12 -15.37 -10.65 32.36
N VAL A 13 -14.05 -10.52 32.32
CA VAL A 13 -13.39 -9.40 31.64
C VAL A 13 -13.44 -9.67 30.13
N LEU A 14 -14.46 -9.12 29.48
CA LEU A 14 -14.56 -9.07 28.02
C LEU A 14 -13.48 -8.10 27.51
N ALA A 15 -12.34 -8.63 27.07
CA ALA A 15 -11.34 -7.85 26.34
C ALA A 15 -11.92 -7.49 24.97
N ALA A 16 -12.55 -6.32 24.87
CA ALA A 16 -12.95 -5.73 23.61
C ALA A 16 -11.69 -5.42 22.79
N VAL A 17 -11.34 -6.32 21.86
CA VAL A 17 -10.35 -6.05 20.82
C VAL A 17 -10.93 -4.95 19.93
N LEU A 18 -10.62 -3.70 20.23
CA LEU A 18 -10.84 -2.58 19.33
C LEU A 18 -9.95 -2.82 18.10
N ALA A 19 -10.50 -3.53 17.11
CA ALA A 19 -9.96 -3.56 15.77
C ALA A 19 -9.94 -2.11 15.28
N SER A 20 -8.78 -1.48 15.43
CA SER A 20 -8.55 -0.11 15.00
C SER A 20 -8.64 -0.12 13.48
N THR A 21 -9.82 0.18 12.94
CA THR A 21 -9.99 0.49 11.53
C THR A 21 -9.22 1.77 11.30
N ALA A 22 -7.93 1.64 10.98
CA ALA A 22 -7.09 2.78 10.70
C ALA A 22 -7.76 3.58 9.58
N LEU A 23 -8.35 4.74 9.94
CA LEU A 23 -8.86 5.70 8.97
C LEU A 23 -7.69 5.98 8.05
N ALA A 24 -7.91 5.73 6.78
CA ALA A 24 -6.88 5.89 5.80
C ALA A 24 -6.45 7.36 5.77
N ALA A 25 -5.17 7.57 6.05
CA ALA A 25 -4.64 8.87 6.38
C ALA A 25 -4.30 9.64 5.10
N ALA A 26 -4.46 10.96 5.15
CA ALA A 26 -4.02 11.83 4.05
C ALA A 26 -2.49 11.78 3.90
N PRO A 27 -1.97 11.78 2.66
CA PRO A 27 -0.53 11.83 2.41
C PRO A 27 0.10 13.17 2.75
N ALA A 28 1.43 13.21 2.81
CA ALA A 28 2.22 14.42 2.75
C ALA A 28 2.06 15.06 1.36
N LYS A 29 1.54 16.30 1.34
CA LYS A 29 1.41 17.10 0.13
C LYS A 29 2.79 17.38 -0.45
N GLY A 30 2.97 17.18 -1.76
CA GLY A 30 4.27 17.33 -2.41
C GLY A 30 5.30 16.24 -2.07
N GLY A 31 4.95 15.29 -1.21
CA GLY A 31 5.86 14.25 -0.74
C GLY A 31 6.21 13.21 -1.79
N THR A 32 7.42 12.68 -1.69
CA THR A 32 7.90 11.55 -2.49
C THR A 32 7.97 10.31 -1.61
N TYR A 33 7.36 9.21 -2.05
CA TYR A 33 7.41 7.93 -1.33
C TYR A 33 8.14 6.91 -2.17
N GLU A 34 9.07 6.18 -1.58
CA GLU A 34 9.85 5.15 -2.27
C GLU A 34 9.70 3.78 -1.61
N GLY A 35 9.73 2.74 -2.43
CA GLY A 35 9.80 1.36 -1.99
C GLY A 35 10.42 0.48 -3.06
N THR A 36 11.03 -0.63 -2.63
CA THR A 36 11.64 -1.61 -3.53
C THR A 36 10.96 -2.96 -3.36
N LEU A 37 10.55 -3.57 -4.48
CA LEU A 37 10.20 -4.98 -4.54
C LEU A 37 11.46 -5.76 -4.88
N HIS A 38 11.97 -6.50 -3.90
CA HIS A 38 13.12 -7.35 -4.10
C HIS A 38 12.74 -8.61 -4.87
N ALA A 39 13.64 -9.02 -5.76
CA ALA A 39 13.52 -10.27 -6.49
C ALA A 39 13.49 -11.46 -5.52
N SER A 40 12.49 -12.34 -5.67
CA SER A 40 12.48 -13.67 -5.05
C SER A 40 12.43 -14.75 -6.14
N GLY A 41 13.51 -15.53 -6.26
CA GLY A 41 13.68 -16.60 -7.25
C GLY A 41 14.62 -16.24 -8.41
N VAL A 42 15.12 -17.27 -9.10
CA VAL A 42 16.22 -17.21 -10.08
C VAL A 42 16.00 -16.28 -11.28
N ALA A 43 14.76 -15.93 -11.61
CA ALA A 43 14.42 -15.06 -12.74
C ALA A 43 13.65 -13.79 -12.35
N ALA A 44 13.51 -13.50 -11.05
CA ALA A 44 12.82 -12.29 -10.61
C ALA A 44 13.76 -11.08 -10.71
N LEU A 45 13.23 -9.95 -11.17
CA LEU A 45 13.95 -8.68 -11.22
C LEU A 45 13.56 -7.81 -10.03
N THR A 46 14.48 -6.99 -9.55
CA THR A 46 14.17 -5.95 -8.54
C THR A 46 13.37 -4.83 -9.21
N LYS A 47 12.37 -4.28 -8.51
CA LYS A 47 11.59 -3.13 -8.98
C LYS A 47 11.66 -2.00 -7.97
N GLN A 48 12.10 -0.83 -8.41
CA GLN A 48 12.00 0.39 -7.61
C GLN A 48 10.71 1.10 -7.96
N VAL A 49 10.01 1.60 -6.96
CA VAL A 49 8.72 2.27 -7.11
C VAL A 49 8.75 3.57 -6.33
N LEU A 50 8.38 4.65 -7.00
CA LEU A 50 8.31 6.00 -6.46
C LEU A 50 6.91 6.56 -6.68
N ILE A 51 6.32 7.15 -5.65
CA ILE A 51 5.07 7.92 -5.71
C ILE A 51 5.40 9.37 -5.41
N LYS A 52 5.14 10.28 -6.36
CA LYS A 52 5.19 11.71 -6.12
C LYS A 52 3.78 12.27 -5.95
N VAL A 53 3.46 12.74 -4.76
CA VAL A 53 2.16 13.35 -4.43
C VAL A 53 2.16 14.80 -4.91
N ALA A 54 1.08 15.23 -5.55
CA ALA A 54 0.93 16.62 -5.97
C ALA A 54 0.87 17.57 -4.76
N ALA A 55 1.18 18.85 -4.96
CA ALA A 55 1.07 19.87 -3.91
C ALA A 55 -0.35 19.99 -3.31
N SER A 56 -1.38 19.64 -4.09
CA SER A 56 -2.77 19.60 -3.61
C SER A 56 -3.05 18.44 -2.64
N GLY A 57 -2.26 17.36 -2.70
CA GLY A 57 -2.52 16.10 -1.99
C GLY A 57 -3.65 15.25 -2.58
N LYS A 58 -4.26 15.67 -3.70
CA LYS A 58 -5.44 15.01 -4.29
C LYS A 58 -5.10 14.07 -5.46
N SER A 59 -3.85 14.08 -5.92
CA SER A 59 -3.37 13.21 -6.98
C SER A 59 -1.89 12.89 -6.77
N ALA A 60 -1.43 11.83 -7.42
CA ALA A 60 -0.02 11.47 -7.43
C ALA A 60 0.37 10.86 -8.79
N ARG A 61 1.68 10.75 -8.98
CA ARG A 61 2.30 10.00 -10.08
C ARG A 61 3.09 8.83 -9.49
N VAL A 62 2.82 7.62 -9.96
CA VAL A 62 3.73 6.49 -9.76
C VAL A 62 4.76 6.49 -10.90
N THR A 63 6.00 6.20 -10.54
CA THR A 63 7.09 5.85 -11.46
C THR A 63 7.70 4.56 -10.96
N TRP A 64 7.90 3.58 -11.84
CA TRP A 64 8.58 2.35 -11.46
C TRP A 64 9.58 1.91 -12.53
N SER A 65 10.62 1.21 -12.09
CA SER A 65 11.64 0.58 -12.95
C SER A 65 11.71 -0.92 -12.67
N CYS A 66 12.29 -1.67 -13.60
CA CYS A 66 12.43 -3.12 -13.50
C CYS A 66 13.80 -3.57 -13.97
N GLY A 67 14.60 -4.07 -13.04
CA GLY A 67 15.99 -4.44 -13.28
C GLY A 67 16.83 -3.24 -13.77
N VAL A 68 17.90 -3.56 -14.49
CA VAL A 68 18.82 -2.57 -15.09
C VAL A 68 18.55 -2.49 -16.60
N GLY A 69 18.64 -1.28 -17.18
CA GLY A 69 18.57 -1.05 -18.62
C GLY A 69 17.17 -0.92 -19.24
N ARG A 70 16.09 -1.18 -18.48
CA ARG A 70 14.71 -0.94 -18.94
C ARG A 70 14.23 0.46 -18.59
N GLY A 71 13.48 1.08 -19.50
CA GLY A 71 12.87 2.39 -19.29
C GLY A 71 11.90 2.41 -18.10
N LYS A 72 11.78 3.56 -17.45
CA LYS A 72 10.82 3.76 -16.36
C LYS A 72 9.40 3.83 -16.93
N SER A 73 8.45 3.21 -16.23
CA SER A 73 7.02 3.32 -16.51
C SER A 73 6.37 4.28 -15.54
N THR A 74 5.34 5.01 -15.99
CA THR A 74 4.68 6.03 -15.16
C THR A 74 3.18 6.11 -15.42
N LEU A 75 2.42 6.40 -14.36
CA LEU A 75 1.00 6.75 -14.42
C LEU A 75 0.66 7.83 -13.39
N GLN A 76 -0.29 8.69 -13.73
CA GLN A 76 -0.95 9.57 -12.77
C GLN A 76 -2.26 8.95 -12.27
N PHE A 77 -2.63 9.25 -11.03
CA PHE A 77 -3.88 8.77 -10.45
C PHE A 77 -4.42 9.74 -9.39
N PRO A 78 -5.75 9.76 -9.22
CA PRO A 78 -6.38 10.48 -8.11
C PRO A 78 -6.16 9.74 -6.80
N ILE A 79 -6.09 10.52 -5.71
CA ILE A 79 -6.09 10.01 -4.34
C ILE A 79 -7.47 10.35 -3.78
N LYS A 80 -8.20 9.32 -3.34
CA LYS A 80 -9.52 9.50 -2.74
C LYS A 80 -9.40 10.15 -1.36
N ALA A 81 -10.53 10.68 -0.86
CA ALA A 81 -10.58 11.29 0.47
C ALA A 81 -10.15 10.33 1.59
N ASP A 82 -10.40 9.04 1.41
CA ASP A 82 -9.93 7.95 2.26
C ASP A 82 -8.50 7.50 1.91
N GLY A 83 -7.66 8.33 1.30
CA GLY A 83 -6.26 7.99 0.99
C GLY A 83 -6.05 6.77 0.07
N THR A 84 -7.11 6.15 -0.47
CA THR A 84 -6.98 5.02 -1.40
C THR A 84 -6.71 5.51 -2.82
N PHE A 85 -6.05 4.67 -3.60
CA PHE A 85 -5.76 4.97 -5.00
C PHE A 85 -5.73 3.70 -5.85
N LYS A 86 -6.03 3.88 -7.14
CA LYS A 86 -5.97 2.85 -8.18
C LYS A 86 -5.49 3.49 -9.48
N ALA A 87 -4.55 2.85 -10.15
CA ALA A 87 -4.05 3.23 -11.46
C ALA A 87 -3.94 1.99 -12.35
N TYR A 88 -4.34 2.10 -13.61
CA TYR A 88 -4.34 1.01 -14.57
C TYR A 88 -3.69 1.48 -15.87
N SER A 89 -2.68 0.76 -16.33
CA SER A 89 -2.12 0.94 -17.67
C SER A 89 -2.79 -0.06 -18.60
N ASN A 90 -3.64 0.44 -19.50
CA ASN A 90 -4.36 -0.39 -20.43
C ASN A 90 -3.84 -0.22 -21.86
N THR A 91 -3.86 -1.29 -22.62
CA THR A 91 -3.67 -1.29 -24.08
C THR A 91 -4.88 -2.01 -24.69
N GLY A 92 -5.79 -1.24 -25.27
CA GLY A 92 -7.13 -1.74 -25.60
C GLY A 92 -7.85 -2.20 -24.33
N SER A 93 -8.36 -3.44 -24.34
CA SER A 93 -9.03 -4.07 -23.19
C SER A 93 -8.06 -4.73 -22.19
N LEU A 94 -6.78 -4.85 -22.52
CA LEU A 94 -5.79 -5.52 -21.68
C LEU A 94 -5.18 -4.56 -20.66
N THR A 95 -5.27 -4.89 -19.37
CA THR A 95 -4.47 -4.22 -18.32
C THR A 95 -3.05 -4.78 -18.31
N VAL A 96 -2.10 -4.00 -18.82
CA VAL A 96 -0.66 -4.34 -18.88
C VAL A 96 -0.05 -4.37 -17.48
N TRP A 97 -0.40 -3.39 -16.66
CA TRP A 97 0.00 -3.32 -15.25
C TRP A 97 -0.95 -2.41 -14.46
N SER A 98 -0.99 -2.58 -13.14
CA SER A 98 -1.77 -1.72 -12.26
C SER A 98 -1.05 -1.43 -10.96
N PHE A 99 -1.39 -0.30 -10.35
CA PHE A 99 -0.87 0.12 -9.06
C PHE A 99 -2.02 0.52 -8.14
N ILE A 100 -2.22 -0.26 -7.09
CA ILE A 100 -3.41 -0.16 -6.23
C ILE A 100 -2.94 -0.12 -4.78
N GLY A 101 -3.47 0.80 -3.99
CA GLY A 101 -3.03 0.91 -2.61
C GLY A 101 -3.77 1.97 -1.81
N ARG A 102 -3.17 2.31 -0.67
CA ARG A 102 -3.62 3.37 0.22
C ARG A 102 -2.47 3.99 0.99
N PHE A 103 -2.63 5.24 1.37
CA PHE A 103 -1.80 5.85 2.39
C PHE A 103 -2.22 5.32 3.77
N ALA A 104 -1.24 4.84 4.53
CA ALA A 104 -1.41 4.35 5.89
C ALA A 104 -1.17 5.48 6.91
N SER A 105 -0.28 6.42 6.58
CA SER A 105 0.00 7.64 7.34
C SER A 105 0.53 8.73 6.39
N LYS A 106 0.78 9.94 6.92
CA LYS A 106 1.50 10.97 6.17
C LYS A 106 2.88 10.50 5.69
N GLN A 107 3.48 9.49 6.33
CA GLN A 107 4.84 9.03 6.03
C GLN A 107 4.88 7.67 5.32
N ARG A 108 3.76 6.94 5.25
CA ARG A 108 3.75 5.59 4.68
C ARG A 108 2.56 5.31 3.78
N ALA A 109 2.82 4.58 2.71
CA ALA A 109 1.81 3.99 1.85
C ALA A 109 2.02 2.49 1.75
N ARG A 110 0.93 1.74 1.55
CA ARG A 110 0.98 0.32 1.21
C ARG A 110 0.29 0.14 -0.12
N ALA A 111 0.97 -0.51 -1.05
CA ALA A 111 0.46 -0.70 -2.40
C ALA A 111 0.84 -2.07 -2.95
N VAL A 112 0.13 -2.48 -3.99
CA VAL A 112 0.43 -3.65 -4.79
C VAL A 112 0.69 -3.18 -6.22
N LEU A 113 1.84 -3.59 -6.76
CA LEU A 113 2.18 -3.43 -8.16
C LEU A 113 1.88 -4.75 -8.87
N HIS A 114 0.94 -4.76 -9.80
CA HIS A 114 0.62 -5.92 -10.64
C HIS A 114 1.25 -5.70 -12.02
N LEU A 115 2.02 -6.68 -12.52
CA LEU A 115 2.80 -6.57 -13.76
C LEU A 115 2.35 -7.63 -14.78
N ASN A 116 1.06 -7.64 -15.11
CA ASN A 116 0.40 -8.72 -15.86
C ASN A 116 1.08 -9.09 -17.19
N ALA A 117 1.57 -8.10 -17.93
CA ALA A 117 2.18 -8.31 -19.26
C ALA A 117 3.45 -7.48 -19.47
N THR A 118 4.19 -7.17 -18.40
CA THR A 118 5.40 -6.33 -18.47
C THR A 118 6.47 -6.80 -17.48
N CYS A 119 7.69 -6.27 -17.62
CA CYS A 119 8.84 -6.60 -16.78
C CYS A 119 9.17 -8.10 -16.81
N ASP A 120 8.94 -8.83 -15.72
CA ASP A 120 9.14 -10.28 -15.56
C ASP A 120 7.83 -10.99 -15.19
N GLY A 121 6.69 -10.31 -15.38
CA GLY A 121 5.37 -10.82 -14.98
C GLY A 121 5.12 -10.83 -13.47
N LYS A 122 6.11 -10.46 -12.64
CA LYS A 122 6.08 -10.67 -11.18
C LYS A 122 5.90 -9.36 -10.43
N GLY A 123 4.65 -9.11 -10.07
CA GLY A 123 4.24 -8.04 -9.15
C GLY A 123 4.50 -8.38 -7.67
N GLY A 124 4.07 -7.49 -6.79
CA GLY A 124 4.20 -7.68 -5.35
C GLY A 124 3.59 -6.57 -4.51
N THR A 125 3.49 -6.82 -3.20
CA THR A 125 3.10 -5.82 -2.21
C THR A 125 4.32 -5.07 -1.72
N LEU A 126 4.23 -3.74 -1.66
CA LEU A 126 5.29 -2.85 -1.20
C LEU A 126 4.76 -1.92 -0.10
N ASN A 127 5.63 -1.68 0.88
CA ASN A 127 5.50 -0.57 1.82
C ASN A 127 6.40 0.55 1.32
N LEU A 128 5.82 1.71 1.05
CA LEU A 128 6.56 2.90 0.64
C LEU A 128 6.70 3.85 1.82
N ALA A 129 7.88 4.42 1.97
CA ALA A 129 8.19 5.42 2.98
C ALA A 129 8.41 6.79 2.32
N LEU A 130 7.95 7.84 2.98
CA LEU A 130 8.25 9.22 2.60
C LEU A 130 9.77 9.42 2.67
N GLU A 131 10.33 9.95 1.58
CA GLU A 131 11.71 10.42 1.51
C GLU A 131 11.88 11.60 2.47
N ALA A 132 12.99 11.60 3.22
CA ALA A 132 13.26 12.59 4.25
C ALA A 132 13.62 13.97 3.68
#